data_AF-A0A2W2C8R7-F1
#
_entry.id   AF-A0A2W2C8R7-F1
#
_cell.length_a   1.000
_cell.length_b   1.000
_cell.length_c   1.000
_cell.angle_alpha   90.00
_cell.angle_beta   90.00
_cell.angle_gamma   90.00
#
_symmetry.space_group_name_H-M   'P 1'
#
loop_
_entity.id
_entity.type
_entity.pdbx_description
1 polymer ?
#
loop_
_entity_poly.entity_id
_entity_poly.type
_entity_poly.pdbx_seq_one_letter_code
_entity_poly.pdbx_strand_id
1 'polypeptide(L)'
;MALSKRQIAYLNKIISTAQKMLDTAHLEDSRSGGPKRRRRSAVEAEKMRADILAKRAKGVPATKLAEKYGVSTAYIYMIKE
;
A
#
# COMPACT_ATOMS: atom_id res chain seq x y z
N MET A 1 6.10 50.62 4.29
CA MET A 1 5.74 50.34 2.88
C MET A 1 4.52 49.43 2.87
N ALA A 2 3.41 49.87 2.26
CA ALA A 2 2.22 49.04 2.12
C ALA A 2 2.34 48.16 0.87
N LEU A 3 1.99 46.88 0.97
CA LEU A 3 1.97 45.98 -0.17
C LEU A 3 0.84 46.37 -1.12
N SER A 4 1.12 46.37 -2.42
CA SER A 4 0.10 46.60 -3.45
C SER A 4 -0.94 45.46 -3.44
N LYS A 5 -2.16 45.77 -3.90
CA LYS A 5 -3.24 44.77 -4.03
C LYS A 5 -2.81 43.53 -4.82
N ARG A 6 -1.95 43.71 -5.83
CA ARG A 6 -1.40 42.63 -6.65
C ARG A 6 -0.44 41.74 -5.84
N GLN A 7 0.43 42.32 -5.04
CA GLN A 7 1.35 41.57 -4.16
C GLN A 7 0.57 40.77 -3.09
N ILE A 8 -0.50 41.35 -2.54
CA ILE A 8 -1.39 40.65 -1.60
C ILE A 8 -2.06 39.45 -2.28
N ALA A 9 -2.55 39.61 -3.51
CA ALA A 9 -3.16 38.51 -4.27
C ALA A 9 -2.17 37.37 -4.56
N TYR A 10 -0.91 37.70 -4.89
CA TYR A 10 0.13 36.68 -5.07
C TYR A 10 0.44 35.93 -3.77
N LEU A 11 0.54 36.64 -2.65
CA LEU A 11 0.74 36.02 -1.33
C LEU A 11 -0.40 35.06 -0.97
N ASN A 12 -1.65 35.50 -1.16
CA ASN A 12 -2.83 34.66 -0.90
C ASN A 12 -2.83 33.39 -1.78
N LYS A 13 -2.37 33.51 -3.04
CA LYS A 13 -2.25 32.35 -3.93
C LYS A 13 -1.18 31.36 -3.44
N ILE A 14 -0.02 31.85 -3.01
CA ILE A 14 1.07 31.03 -2.46
C ILE A 14 0.58 30.29 -1.21
N ILE A 15 -0.09 30.99 -0.29
CA ILE A 15 -0.67 30.41 0.93
C ILE A 15 -1.69 29.32 0.57
N SER A 16 -2.58 29.58 -0.39
CA SER A 16 -3.58 28.59 -0.84
C SER A 16 -2.93 27.33 -1.42
N THR A 17 -1.86 27.48 -2.22
CA THR A 17 -1.12 26.32 -2.75
C THR A 17 -0.39 25.54 -1.66
N ALA A 18 0.26 26.24 -0.71
CA ALA A 18 0.96 25.58 0.38
C ALA A 18 -0.01 24.79 1.28
N GLN A 19 -1.17 25.36 1.59
CA GLN A 19 -2.20 24.67 2.37
C GLN A 19 -2.70 23.43 1.65
N LYS A 20 -2.98 23.51 0.34
CA LYS A 20 -3.36 22.34 -0.46
C LYS A 20 -2.30 21.25 -0.44
N MET A 21 -1.01 21.63 -0.53
CA MET A 21 0.09 20.66 -0.47
C MET A 21 0.14 19.95 0.88
N LEU A 22 -0.03 20.68 1.99
CA LEU A 22 -0.08 20.12 3.34
C LEU A 22 -1.30 19.18 3.52
N ASP A 23 -2.46 19.59 3.03
CA ASP A 23 -3.68 18.77 3.08
C ASP A 23 -3.51 17.47 2.26
N THR A 24 -2.82 17.55 1.11
CA THR A 24 -2.51 16.37 0.29
C THR A 24 -1.35 15.52 0.81
N ALA A 25 -0.47 16.07 1.65
CA ALA A 25 0.67 15.34 2.20
C ALA A 25 0.23 14.14 3.07
N HIS A 26 -0.92 14.26 3.76
CA HIS A 26 -1.52 13.15 4.51
C HIS A 26 -2.19 12.08 3.61
N LEU A 27 -2.49 12.42 2.35
CA LEU A 27 -3.13 11.52 1.39
C LEU A 27 -2.13 10.71 0.57
N GLU A 28 -0.89 11.19 0.40
CA GLU A 28 0.20 10.46 -0.28
C GLU A 28 0.60 9.19 0.49
N ASP A 29 0.50 9.18 1.83
CA ASP A 29 0.72 7.97 2.65
C ASP A 29 -0.40 6.92 2.45
N SER A 30 -1.57 7.36 1.97
CA SER A 30 -2.74 6.49 1.75
C SER A 30 -2.81 5.89 0.35
N ARG A 31 -1.92 6.27 -0.58
CA ARG A 31 -1.95 5.80 -1.99
C ARG A 31 -0.78 4.90 -2.40
N SER A 32 0.15 4.61 -1.50
CA SER A 32 1.26 3.66 -1.74
C SER A 32 1.18 2.37 -0.89
N GLY A 33 0.03 2.11 -0.27
CA GLY A 33 -0.21 0.96 0.60
C GLY A 33 -0.53 -0.35 -0.11
N GLY A 34 0.29 -0.77 -1.09
CA GLY A 34 0.37 -2.20 -1.37
C GLY A 34 0.91 -2.90 -0.12
N PRO A 35 0.44 -4.12 0.26
CA PRO A 35 0.90 -4.78 1.47
C PRO A 35 2.42 -4.82 1.50
N LYS A 36 3.02 -4.16 2.50
CA LYS A 36 4.46 -4.00 2.66
C LYS A 36 5.10 -5.38 2.62
N ARG A 37 5.67 -5.73 1.46
CA ARG A 37 6.10 -7.10 1.15
C ARG A 37 7.32 -7.42 2.02
N ARG A 38 7.08 -7.98 3.21
CA ARG A 38 8.13 -8.43 4.11
C ARG A 38 8.93 -9.53 3.40
N ARG A 39 10.23 -9.30 3.18
CA ARG A 39 11.15 -10.35 2.75
C ARG A 39 11.18 -11.42 3.84
N ARG A 40 10.51 -12.55 3.58
CA ARG A 40 10.58 -13.75 4.43
C ARG A 40 11.91 -14.45 4.21
N SER A 41 12.43 -15.10 5.25
CA SER A 41 13.57 -16.00 5.07
C SER A 41 13.17 -17.19 4.18
N ALA A 42 14.13 -17.82 3.50
CA ALA A 42 13.85 -18.96 2.62
C ALA A 42 13.07 -20.08 3.33
N VAL A 43 13.44 -20.38 4.58
CA VAL A 43 12.80 -21.39 5.42
C VAL A 43 11.34 -21.03 5.74
N GLU A 44 11.06 -19.77 6.03
CA GLU A 44 9.69 -19.30 6.26
C GLU A 44 8.83 -19.33 4.99
N ALA A 45 9.45 -19.08 3.83
CA ALA A 45 8.76 -19.12 2.55
C ALA A 45 8.32 -20.55 2.18
N GLU A 46 9.16 -21.55 2.41
CA GLU A 46 8.83 -22.96 2.17
C GLU A 46 7.72 -23.47 3.09
N LYS A 47 7.82 -23.18 4.40
CA LYS A 47 6.76 -23.51 5.37
C LYS A 47 5.42 -22.91 4.96
N MET A 48 5.42 -21.65 4.50
CA MET A 48 4.21 -21.03 3.99
C MET A 48 3.67 -21.75 2.74
N ARG A 49 4.52 -22.09 1.77
CA ARG A 49 4.08 -22.79 0.54
C ARG A 49 3.44 -24.14 0.87
N ALA A 50 4.07 -24.93 1.72
CA ALA A 50 3.54 -26.23 2.17
C ALA A 50 2.17 -26.07 2.86
N ASP A 51 2.03 -25.06 3.73
CA ASP A 51 0.78 -24.80 4.44
C ASP A 51 -0.33 -24.26 3.50
N ILE A 52 0.02 -23.47 2.48
CA ILE A 52 -0.91 -23.04 1.43
C ILE A 52 -1.42 -24.24 0.64
N LEU A 53 -0.54 -25.13 0.18
CA LEU A 53 -0.92 -26.33 -0.57
C LEU A 53 -1.85 -27.24 0.27
N ALA A 54 -1.48 -27.51 1.53
CA ALA A 54 -2.28 -28.32 2.44
C ALA A 54 -3.67 -27.72 2.69
N LYS A 55 -3.77 -26.39 2.87
CA LYS A 55 -5.06 -25.71 3.06
C LYS A 55 -5.89 -25.64 1.78
N ARG A 56 -5.26 -25.50 0.61
CA ARG A 56 -5.97 -25.56 -0.68
C ARG A 56 -6.53 -26.95 -0.97
N ALA A 57 -5.78 -28.01 -0.65
CA ALA A 57 -6.27 -29.39 -0.74
C ALA A 57 -7.51 -29.64 0.15
N LYS A 58 -7.62 -28.92 1.28
CA LYS A 58 -8.79 -28.92 2.17
C LYS A 58 -9.95 -28.01 1.71
N GLY A 59 -9.84 -27.36 0.55
CA GLY A 59 -10.89 -26.50 0.00
C GLY A 59 -10.91 -25.06 0.54
N VAL A 60 -9.85 -24.60 1.22
CA VAL A 60 -9.79 -23.20 1.68
C VAL A 60 -9.65 -22.24 0.49
N PRO A 61 -10.50 -21.19 0.39
CA PRO A 61 -10.41 -20.20 -0.69
C PRO A 61 -9.07 -19.46 -0.74
N ALA A 62 -8.59 -19.17 -1.94
CA ALA A 62 -7.32 -18.45 -2.16
C ALA A 62 -7.33 -17.03 -1.58
N THR A 63 -8.48 -16.37 -1.52
CA THR A 63 -8.65 -15.03 -0.92
C THR A 63 -8.28 -15.02 0.56
N LYS A 64 -8.82 -15.98 1.34
CA LYS A 64 -8.52 -16.11 2.77
C LYS A 64 -7.05 -16.43 3.05
N LEU A 65 -6.41 -17.19 2.15
CA LEU A 65 -4.98 -17.49 2.26
C LEU A 65 -4.13 -16.25 1.91
N ALA A 66 -4.54 -15.45 0.93
CA ALA A 66 -3.84 -14.23 0.53
C ALA A 66 -3.81 -13.22 1.67
N GLU A 67 -4.96 -12.99 2.31
CA GLU A 67 -5.09 -12.13 3.48
C GLU A 67 -4.23 -12.63 4.64
N LYS A 68 -4.28 -13.93 4.94
CA LYS A 68 -3.54 -14.52 6.07
C LYS A 68 -2.02 -14.36 5.94
N TYR A 69 -1.47 -14.55 4.74
CA TYR A 69 -0.02 -14.54 4.52
C TYR A 69 0.51 -13.24 3.91
N GLY A 70 -0.36 -12.25 3.69
CA GLY A 70 0.00 -10.97 3.07
C GLY A 70 0.58 -11.15 1.66
N VAL A 71 0.01 -12.06 0.87
CA VAL A 71 0.43 -12.33 -0.51
C VAL A 71 -0.71 -12.06 -1.48
N SER A 72 -0.39 -11.79 -2.75
CA SER A 72 -1.43 -11.67 -3.76
C SER A 72 -2.11 -13.01 -4.00
N THR A 73 -3.40 -12.96 -4.34
CA THR A 73 -4.15 -14.15 -4.80
C THR A 73 -3.49 -14.81 -6.00
N ALA A 74 -2.95 -14.01 -6.93
CA ALA A 74 -2.16 -14.48 -8.06
C ALA A 74 -0.94 -15.33 -7.61
N TYR A 75 -0.23 -14.89 -6.56
CA TYR A 75 0.91 -15.64 -6.02
C TYR A 75 0.49 -17.02 -5.50
N ILE A 76 -0.70 -17.14 -4.90
CA ILE A 76 -1.23 -18.43 -4.45
C ILE A 76 -1.50 -19.38 -5.61
N TYR A 77 -2.03 -18.88 -6.73
CA TYR A 77 -2.24 -19.69 -7.93
C TYR A 77 -0.94 -20.10 -8.64
N MET A 78 0.14 -19.33 -8.46
CA MET A 78 1.47 -19.68 -8.99
C MET A 78 2.14 -20.80 -8.20
N ILE A 79 1.72 -21.06 -6.95
CA ILE A 79 2.22 -22.21 -6.17
C ILE A 79 1.56 -23.47 -6.75
N LYS A 80 2.30 -24.14 -7.62
CA LYS A 80 1.99 -25.48 -8.14
C LYS A 80 2.72 -26.53 -7.28
N GLU A 81 2.13 -27.72 -7.22
CA GLU A 81 2.76 -28.91 -6.62
C GLU A 81 4.12 -29.23 -7.27
#